data_AF-A0A2P6G0U2-F1
#
_entry.id   AF-A0A2P6G0U2-F1
#
_cell.length_a   1.000
_cell.length_b   1.000
_cell.length_c   1.000
_cell.angle_alpha   90.00
_cell.angle_beta   90.00
_cell.angle_gamma   90.00
#
_symmetry.space_group_name_H-M   'P 1'
#
loop_
_entity.id
_entity.type
_entity.pdbx_description
1 polymer ?
#
loop_
_entity_poly.entity_id
_entity_poly.type
_entity_poly.pdbx_seq_one_letter_code
_entity_poly.pdbx_strand_id
1 'polypeptide(L)'
;MVQLVLLERVSKLGSMGDIVNVKPGYARNYLLPQKKALRASEDNIKKFEADRKELEAKNLETKKEAEKIKAKIDGSSYIIIRSASDSGSLYGSVTNKDAETAMKSDGLLVDKKQIVLSKPIKELGLHDLTINLHPEVIAKIEINVARSNEEAEIQKSGKTIQDAKMEAEAEAEFDIAELFDDVGSAARIDNDLDQSEDDPVDEKEDGSEKSSLQSGKK
;
A
#
# COMPACT_ATOMS: atom_id res chain seq x y z
N MET A 1 19.62 -11.19 -41.10
CA MET A 1 19.96 -10.99 -39.67
C MET A 1 21.29 -10.26 -39.58
N VAL A 2 21.62 -9.66 -38.44
CA VAL A 2 22.89 -8.96 -38.21
C VAL A 2 23.60 -9.58 -37.02
N GLN A 3 24.89 -9.88 -37.17
CA GLN A 3 25.74 -10.37 -36.09
C GLN A 3 26.37 -9.19 -35.33
N LEU A 4 26.29 -9.25 -34.01
CA LEU A 4 26.83 -8.24 -33.10
C LEU A 4 27.61 -8.91 -31.98
N VAL A 5 28.68 -8.26 -31.52
CA VAL A 5 29.36 -8.60 -30.26
C VAL A 5 28.84 -7.69 -29.15
N LEU A 6 28.41 -8.27 -28.03
CA LEU A 6 27.86 -7.53 -26.89
C LEU A 6 28.98 -6.91 -26.05
N LEU A 7 28.89 -5.60 -25.78
CA LEU A 7 29.81 -4.87 -24.89
C LEU A 7 29.33 -4.87 -23.43
N GLU A 8 28.03 -5.05 -23.24
CA GLU A 8 27.40 -5.11 -21.92
C GLU A 8 26.42 -6.30 -21.91
N ARG A 9 26.10 -6.79 -20.71
CA ARG A 9 25.05 -7.81 -20.56
C ARG A 9 23.69 -7.21 -20.92
N VAL A 10 22.96 -7.88 -21.81
CA VAL A 10 21.59 -7.46 -22.19
C VAL A 10 20.61 -8.58 -21.88
N SER A 11 19.55 -8.24 -21.14
CA SER A 11 18.46 -9.15 -20.84
C SER A 11 17.90 -9.76 -22.13
N LYS A 12 17.81 -11.09 -22.19
CA LYS A 12 17.32 -11.92 -23.32
C LYS A 12 18.29 -12.15 -24.48
N LEU A 13 19.50 -11.57 -24.50
CA LEU A 13 20.48 -11.82 -25.58
C LEU A 13 21.66 -12.69 -25.14
N GLY A 14 22.28 -12.34 -24.01
CA GLY A 14 23.50 -13.01 -23.57
C GLY A 14 24.37 -12.16 -22.66
N SER A 15 25.56 -12.66 -22.39
CA SER A 15 26.60 -12.03 -21.60
C SER A 15 27.50 -11.15 -22.47
N MET A 16 28.33 -10.35 -21.80
CA MET A 16 29.36 -9.56 -22.48
C MET A 16 30.31 -10.47 -23.27
N GLY A 17 30.62 -10.10 -24.51
CA GLY A 17 31.50 -10.84 -25.42
C GLY A 17 30.81 -11.88 -26.29
N ASP A 18 29.53 -12.16 -26.05
CA ASP A 18 28.78 -13.10 -26.87
C ASP A 18 28.51 -12.53 -28.26
N ILE A 19 28.70 -13.36 -29.30
CA ILE A 19 28.30 -13.04 -30.67
C ILE A 19 26.85 -13.46 -30.85
N VAL A 20 25.96 -12.48 -30.99
CA VAL A 20 24.52 -12.70 -31.10
C VAL A 20 23.99 -12.28 -32.47
N ASN A 21 23.01 -13.04 -32.97
CA ASN A 21 22.34 -12.76 -34.23
C ASN A 21 20.97 -12.13 -33.96
N VAL A 22 20.79 -10.87 -34.37
CA VAL A 22 19.56 -10.11 -34.11
C VAL A 22 18.92 -9.55 -35.39
N LYS A 23 17.67 -9.09 -35.28
CA LYS A 23 17.00 -8.39 -36.38
C LYS A 23 17.68 -7.03 -36.64
N PRO A 24 17.87 -6.61 -37.90
CA PRO A 24 18.54 -5.35 -38.23
C PRO A 24 17.94 -4.11 -37.55
N GLY A 25 16.61 -4.06 -37.39
CA GLY A 25 15.92 -2.95 -36.73
C GLY A 25 16.28 -2.82 -35.25
N TYR A 26 16.43 -3.95 -34.54
CA TYR A 26 16.81 -3.95 -33.13
C TYR A 26 18.27 -3.53 -32.93
N ALA A 27 19.17 -3.99 -33.81
CA ALA A 27 20.55 -3.54 -33.84
C ALA A 27 20.66 -2.01 -34.04
N ARG A 28 19.95 -1.48 -35.05
CA ARG A 28 20.04 -0.08 -35.46
C ARG A 28 19.41 0.90 -34.47
N ASN A 29 18.29 0.53 -33.85
CA ASN A 29 17.50 1.45 -33.02
C ASN A 29 17.85 1.37 -31.53
N TYR A 30 18.32 0.22 -31.05
CA TYR A 30 18.55 -0.02 -29.63
C TYR A 30 20.01 -0.28 -29.29
N LEU A 31 20.63 -1.31 -29.88
CA LEU A 31 21.95 -1.78 -29.44
C LEU A 31 23.11 -0.88 -29.87
N LEU A 32 23.14 -0.46 -31.14
CA LEU A 32 24.23 0.37 -31.67
C LEU A 32 24.19 1.81 -31.13
N PRO A 33 23.05 2.52 -31.05
CA PRO A 33 23.01 3.89 -30.52
C PRO A 33 23.33 3.96 -29.03
N GLN A 34 22.95 2.93 -28.26
CA GLN A 34 23.25 2.85 -26.82
C GLN A 34 24.66 2.30 -26.53
N LYS A 35 25.47 2.02 -27.56
CA LYS A 35 26.81 1.44 -27.42
C LYS A 35 26.85 0.13 -26.60
N LYS A 36 25.76 -0.63 -26.61
CA LYS A 36 25.66 -1.93 -25.92
C LYS A 36 26.25 -3.09 -26.73
N ALA A 37 26.45 -2.87 -28.03
CA ALA A 37 27.02 -3.87 -28.92
C ALA A 37 27.78 -3.20 -30.07
N LEU A 38 28.74 -3.92 -30.64
CA LEU A 38 29.42 -3.56 -31.88
C LEU A 38 29.07 -4.55 -32.98
N ARG A 39 29.23 -4.13 -34.24
CA ARG A 39 29.14 -5.07 -35.36
C ARG A 39 30.24 -6.11 -35.24
N ALA A 40 29.91 -7.38 -35.45
CA ALA A 40 30.88 -8.48 -35.45
C ALA A 40 31.76 -8.41 -36.72
N SER A 41 32.79 -7.57 -36.68
CA SER A 41 33.90 -7.52 -37.64
C SER A 41 35.16 -8.01 -36.93
N GLU A 42 36.10 -8.63 -37.64
CA GLU A 42 37.36 -9.12 -37.08
C GLU A 42 38.11 -8.03 -36.30
N ASP A 43 38.11 -6.79 -36.81
CA ASP A 43 38.73 -5.64 -36.14
C ASP A 43 38.05 -5.30 -34.81
N ASN A 44 36.72 -5.42 -34.74
CA ASN A 44 35.96 -5.10 -33.53
C ASN A 44 36.06 -6.20 -32.48
N ILE A 45 36.23 -7.47 -32.91
CA ILE A 45 36.47 -8.59 -32.00
C ILE A 45 37.83 -8.42 -31.33
N LYS A 46 38.89 -8.09 -32.10
CA LYS A 46 40.23 -7.82 -31.55
C LYS A 46 40.25 -6.63 -30.58
N LYS A 47 39.52 -5.55 -30.91
CA LYS A 47 39.36 -4.40 -30.01
C LYS A 47 38.65 -4.79 -28.73
N PHE A 48 37.58 -5.57 -28.83
CA PHE A 48 36.85 -6.04 -27.66
C PHE A 48 37.74 -6.90 -26.74
N GLU A 49 38.58 -7.77 -27.29
CA GLU A 49 39.52 -8.57 -26.49
C GLU A 49 40.53 -7.70 -25.72
N ALA A 50 41.00 -6.60 -26.34
CA ALA A 50 41.88 -5.64 -25.69
C ALA A 50 41.16 -4.88 -24.55
N ASP A 51 39.93 -4.44 -24.80
CA ASP A 51 39.13 -3.63 -23.87
C ASP A 51 38.40 -4.48 -22.81
N ARG A 52 38.43 -5.82 -22.97
CA ARG A 52 37.66 -6.77 -22.14
C ARG A 52 37.90 -6.57 -20.66
N LYS A 53 39.16 -6.41 -20.24
CA LYS A 53 39.51 -6.24 -18.82
C LYS A 53 38.93 -4.95 -18.24
N GLU A 54 38.92 -3.87 -19.02
CA GLU A 54 38.37 -2.59 -18.58
C GLU A 54 36.84 -2.65 -18.50
N LEU A 55 36.19 -3.29 -19.48
CA LEU A 55 34.74 -3.48 -19.48
C LEU A 55 34.27 -4.40 -18.33
N GLU A 56 35.01 -5.47 -18.03
CA GLU A 56 34.75 -6.34 -16.88
C GLU A 56 34.87 -5.57 -15.55
N ALA A 57 35.91 -4.75 -15.40
CA ALA A 57 36.11 -3.93 -14.20
C ALA A 57 34.95 -2.94 -14.01
N LYS A 58 34.59 -2.19 -15.06
CA LYS A 58 33.47 -1.24 -15.02
C LYS A 58 32.14 -1.91 -14.68
N ASN A 59 31.85 -3.06 -15.30
CA ASN A 59 30.62 -3.80 -15.05
C ASN A 59 30.55 -4.32 -13.59
N LEU A 60 31.69 -4.68 -13.01
CA LEU A 60 31.77 -5.12 -11.62
C LEU A 60 31.58 -3.94 -10.65
N GLU A 61 32.09 -2.75 -10.98
CA GLU A 61 31.85 -1.52 -10.22
C GLU A 61 30.37 -1.11 -10.25
N THR A 62 29.76 -1.03 -11.44
CA THR A 62 28.34 -0.69 -11.60
C THR A 62 27.42 -1.69 -10.91
N LYS A 63 27.77 -2.99 -10.96
CA LYS A 63 27.04 -4.02 -10.22
C LYS A 63 27.12 -3.80 -8.71
N LYS A 64 28.31 -3.52 -8.16
CA LYS A 64 28.47 -3.25 -6.71
C LYS A 64 27.69 -2.02 -6.27
N GLU A 65 27.67 -0.96 -7.07
CA GLU A 65 26.86 0.23 -6.80
C GLU A 65 25.37 -0.10 -6.80
N ALA A 66 24.90 -0.85 -7.80
CA ALA A 66 23.52 -1.30 -7.88
C ALA A 66 23.12 -2.21 -6.71
N GLU A 67 24.00 -3.09 -6.24
CA GLU A 67 23.76 -3.94 -5.05
C GLU A 67 23.62 -3.10 -3.77
N LYS A 68 24.45 -2.05 -3.60
CA LYS A 68 24.32 -1.11 -2.48
C LYS A 68 23.00 -0.37 -2.51
N ILE A 69 22.55 0.06 -3.70
CA ILE A 69 21.25 0.73 -3.85
C ILE A 69 20.12 -0.27 -3.58
N LYS A 70 20.21 -1.49 -4.13
CA LYS A 70 19.25 -2.56 -3.87
C LYS A 70 19.05 -2.78 -2.37
N ALA A 71 20.14 -2.92 -1.62
CA ALA A 71 20.06 -3.15 -0.17
C ALA A 71 19.32 -2.04 0.61
N LYS A 72 19.22 -0.82 0.06
CA LYS A 72 18.48 0.29 0.67
C LYS A 72 17.00 0.34 0.29
N ILE A 73 16.65 -0.23 -0.85
CA ILE A 73 15.31 -0.10 -1.43
C ILE A 73 14.49 -1.39 -1.36
N ASP A 74 15.14 -2.55 -1.31
CA ASP A 74 14.48 -3.85 -1.36
C ASP A 74 13.61 -4.03 -0.11
N GLY A 75 12.30 -4.19 -0.30
CA GLY A 75 11.32 -4.27 0.78
C GLY A 75 10.87 -2.93 1.37
N SER A 76 11.33 -1.80 0.84
CA SER A 76 10.82 -0.48 1.24
C SER A 76 9.41 -0.25 0.68
N SER A 77 8.55 0.37 1.50
CA SER A 77 7.18 0.70 1.14
C SER A 77 6.98 2.21 1.02
N TYR A 78 6.60 2.69 -0.17
CA TYR A 78 6.40 4.11 -0.46
C TYR A 78 4.92 4.45 -0.52
N ILE A 79 4.55 5.62 -0.02
CA ILE A 79 3.15 6.08 0.01
C ILE A 79 2.93 7.06 -1.14
N ILE A 80 1.87 6.83 -1.93
CA ILE A 80 1.44 7.73 -2.99
C ILE A 80 0.00 8.17 -2.69
N ILE A 81 -0.18 9.46 -2.45
CA ILE A 81 -1.49 10.05 -2.17
C ILE A 81 -2.17 10.44 -3.48
N ARG A 82 -3.36 9.89 -3.74
CA ARG A 82 -4.20 10.29 -4.89
C ARG A 82 -5.68 10.26 -4.56
N SER A 83 -6.42 11.17 -5.21
CA SER A 83 -7.88 11.21 -5.12
C SER A 83 -8.50 9.97 -5.80
N ALA A 84 -9.42 9.32 -5.09
CA ALA A 84 -10.15 8.13 -5.54
C ALA A 84 -11.65 8.27 -5.29
N SER A 85 -12.45 7.50 -6.01
CA SER A 85 -13.87 7.29 -5.75
C SER A 85 -14.08 6.48 -4.48
N ASP A 86 -15.30 6.46 -3.97
CA ASP A 86 -15.68 5.68 -2.78
C ASP A 86 -15.70 4.16 -3.06
N SER A 87 -15.69 3.77 -4.34
CA SER A 87 -15.51 2.39 -4.78
C SER A 87 -14.04 1.93 -4.82
N GLY A 88 -13.08 2.78 -4.42
CA GLY A 88 -11.65 2.47 -4.39
C GLY A 88 -10.93 2.64 -5.73
N SER A 89 -11.60 3.18 -6.75
CA SER A 89 -10.99 3.46 -8.06
C SER A 89 -10.40 4.87 -8.10
N LEU A 90 -9.17 5.00 -8.58
CA LEU A 90 -8.47 6.28 -8.68
C LEU A 90 -9.03 7.11 -9.84
N TYR A 91 -9.19 8.43 -9.63
CA TYR A 91 -9.58 9.36 -10.70
C TYR A 91 -8.46 9.59 -11.72
N GLY A 92 -7.23 9.20 -11.39
CA GLY A 92 -6.07 9.22 -12.29
C GLY A 92 -5.22 7.96 -12.12
N SER A 93 -4.46 7.59 -13.15
CA SER A 93 -3.56 6.45 -13.05
C SER A 93 -2.24 6.82 -12.38
N VAL A 94 -1.75 5.99 -11.47
CA VAL A 94 -0.37 6.07 -10.98
C VAL A 94 0.55 5.42 -11.99
N THR A 95 1.58 6.16 -12.39
CA THR A 95 2.55 5.77 -13.41
C THR A 95 3.96 5.71 -12.82
N ASN A 96 4.93 5.22 -13.60
CA ASN A 96 6.34 5.18 -13.20
C ASN A 96 6.89 6.54 -12.75
N LYS A 97 6.32 7.64 -13.26
CA LYS A 97 6.73 9.00 -12.88
C LYS A 97 6.35 9.32 -11.44
N ASP A 98 5.16 8.90 -11.01
CA ASP A 98 4.71 9.11 -9.63
C ASP A 98 5.56 8.28 -8.65
N ALA A 99 5.88 7.03 -9.02
CA ALA A 99 6.79 6.18 -8.28
C ALA A 99 8.22 6.78 -8.17
N GLU A 100 8.74 7.33 -9.27
CA GLU A 100 10.02 8.06 -9.28
C GLU A 100 10.00 9.26 -8.32
N THR A 101 8.92 10.05 -8.32
CA THR A 101 8.78 11.21 -7.44
C THR A 101 8.73 10.79 -5.96
N ALA A 102 7.99 9.73 -5.63
CA ALA A 102 7.90 9.21 -4.26
C ALA A 102 9.24 8.66 -3.73
N MET A 103 10.05 8.03 -4.59
CA MET A 103 11.39 7.57 -4.17
C MET A 103 12.37 8.75 -4.02
N LYS A 104 12.23 9.79 -4.85
CA LYS A 104 13.08 10.99 -4.76
C LYS A 104 12.84 11.78 -3.50
N SER A 105 11.61 11.84 -2.97
CA SER A 105 11.34 12.48 -1.67
C SER A 105 12.05 11.78 -0.52
N ASP A 106 12.27 10.46 -0.61
CA ASP A 106 13.01 9.67 0.38
C ASP A 106 14.54 9.69 0.14
N GLY A 107 15.02 10.56 -0.75
CA GLY A 107 16.45 10.76 -1.02
C GLY A 107 17.08 9.70 -1.94
N LEU A 108 16.27 8.88 -2.62
CA LEU A 108 16.75 7.86 -3.54
C LEU A 108 16.59 8.33 -4.99
N LEU A 109 17.71 8.41 -5.70
CA LEU A 109 17.75 8.80 -7.11
C LEU A 109 17.63 7.56 -8.01
N VAL A 110 16.39 7.21 -8.36
CA VAL A 110 16.05 6.17 -9.35
C VAL A 110 15.40 6.83 -10.57
N ASP A 111 15.76 6.40 -11.79
CA ASP A 111 15.15 6.90 -13.02
C ASP A 111 13.87 6.12 -13.37
N LYS A 112 12.83 6.79 -13.87
CA LYS A 112 11.58 6.15 -14.32
C LYS A 112 11.75 4.99 -15.31
N LYS A 113 12.84 4.96 -16.09
CA LYS A 113 13.15 3.88 -17.05
C LYS A 113 13.57 2.58 -16.36
N GLN A 114 14.07 2.67 -15.13
CA GLN A 114 14.47 1.53 -14.33
C GLN A 114 13.26 0.89 -13.64
N ILE A 115 12.19 1.66 -13.43
CA ILE A 115 10.93 1.19 -12.85
C ILE A 115 10.15 0.40 -13.91
N VAL A 116 9.79 -0.84 -13.59
CA VAL A 116 9.00 -1.71 -14.46
C VAL A 116 7.61 -1.86 -13.87
N LEU A 117 6.64 -1.27 -14.57
CA LEU A 117 5.23 -1.38 -14.26
C LEU A 117 4.53 -1.99 -15.48
N SER A 118 3.84 -3.12 -15.30
CA SER A 118 3.16 -3.80 -16.41
C SER A 118 1.88 -3.09 -16.86
N LYS A 119 1.15 -2.51 -15.91
CA LYS A 119 -0.10 -1.76 -16.14
C LYS A 119 -0.16 -0.57 -15.19
N PRO A 120 -0.62 0.62 -15.63
CA PRO A 120 -0.86 1.74 -14.74
C PRO A 120 -1.82 1.35 -13.60
N ILE A 121 -1.52 1.76 -12.37
CA ILE A 121 -2.33 1.44 -11.20
C ILE A 121 -3.53 2.38 -11.17
N LYS A 122 -4.73 1.82 -11.01
CA LYS A 122 -6.01 2.54 -11.01
C LYS A 122 -6.85 2.30 -9.76
N GLU A 123 -6.33 1.57 -8.80
CA GLU A 123 -7.03 1.15 -7.59
C GLU A 123 -6.19 1.48 -6.37
N LEU A 124 -6.85 1.82 -5.27
CA LEU A 124 -6.21 2.00 -3.97
C LEU A 124 -5.67 0.67 -3.43
N GLY A 125 -4.69 0.76 -2.53
CA GLY A 125 -4.10 -0.39 -1.85
C GLY A 125 -2.62 -0.60 -2.17
N LEU A 126 -2.15 -1.79 -1.83
CA LEU A 126 -0.75 -2.20 -1.91
C LEU A 126 -0.44 -2.84 -3.26
N HIS A 127 0.57 -2.32 -3.94
CA HIS A 127 0.99 -2.79 -5.27
C HIS A 127 2.48 -3.06 -5.30
N ASP A 128 2.84 -4.28 -5.70
CA ASP A 128 4.23 -4.68 -5.90
C ASP A 128 4.81 -4.09 -7.19
N LEU A 129 6.01 -3.54 -7.08
CA LEU A 129 6.73 -2.91 -8.16
C LEU A 129 8.15 -3.43 -8.24
N THR A 130 8.61 -3.65 -9.48
CA THR A 130 9.95 -4.17 -9.75
C THR A 130 10.83 -3.08 -10.33
N ILE A 131 12.03 -2.92 -9.78
CA ILE A 131 13.03 -1.94 -10.24
C ILE A 131 14.25 -2.67 -10.77
N ASN A 132 14.57 -2.43 -12.03
CA ASN A 132 15.77 -2.93 -12.69
C ASN A 132 16.90 -1.92 -12.57
N LEU A 133 17.73 -2.05 -11.53
CA LEU A 133 18.89 -1.19 -11.32
C LEU A 133 20.04 -1.54 -12.27
N HIS A 134 20.29 -2.83 -12.42
CA HIS A 134 21.32 -3.39 -13.29
C HIS A 134 20.81 -4.67 -13.96
N PRO A 135 21.34 -5.11 -15.12
CA PRO A 135 20.94 -6.37 -15.77
C PRO A 135 20.95 -7.64 -14.88
N GLU A 136 21.66 -7.61 -13.75
CA GLU A 136 21.74 -8.70 -12.77
C GLU A 136 21.13 -8.35 -11.41
N VAL A 137 20.77 -7.08 -11.19
CA VAL A 137 20.31 -6.59 -9.89
C VAL A 137 18.90 -6.03 -10.06
N ILE A 138 17.95 -6.82 -9.57
CA ILE A 138 16.54 -6.50 -9.53
C ILE A 138 16.14 -6.31 -8.06
N ALA A 139 15.44 -5.21 -7.78
CA ALA A 139 14.86 -4.92 -6.48
C ALA A 139 13.34 -4.94 -6.56
N LYS A 140 12.69 -5.33 -5.47
CA LYS A 140 11.23 -5.28 -5.32
C LYS A 140 10.88 -4.25 -4.25
N ILE A 141 9.91 -3.41 -4.59
CA ILE A 141 9.37 -2.40 -3.69
C ILE A 141 7.86 -2.56 -3.63
N GLU A 142 7.28 -2.05 -2.56
CA GLU A 142 5.84 -1.97 -2.39
C GLU A 142 5.41 -0.52 -2.50
N ILE A 143 4.34 -0.25 -3.24
CA ILE A 143 3.71 1.07 -3.28
C ILE A 143 2.34 0.97 -2.67
N ASN A 144 2.15 1.75 -1.61
CA ASN A 144 0.86 1.94 -1.00
C ASN A 144 0.17 3.18 -1.59
N VAL A 145 -0.98 2.97 -2.24
CA VAL A 145 -1.78 4.06 -2.82
C VAL A 145 -2.99 4.32 -1.94
N ALA A 146 -3.05 5.53 -1.35
CA ALA A 146 -4.08 5.91 -0.37
C ALA A 146 -4.69 7.30 -0.69
N ARG A 147 -5.84 7.62 -0.07
CA ARG A 147 -6.50 8.94 -0.21
C ARG A 147 -5.89 9.97 0.73
N SER A 148 -5.38 9.53 1.90
CA SER A 148 -4.69 10.35 2.90
C SER A 148 -3.48 9.62 3.50
N ASN A 149 -2.61 10.34 4.22
CA ASN A 149 -1.47 9.73 4.92
C ASN A 149 -1.90 8.79 6.05
N GLU A 150 -2.97 9.13 6.77
CA GLU A 150 -3.50 8.33 7.88
C GLU A 150 -4.05 6.98 7.38
N GLU A 151 -4.75 6.97 6.25
CA GLU A 151 -5.19 5.72 5.60
C GLU A 151 -4.01 4.85 5.14
N ALA A 152 -2.92 5.47 4.72
CA ALA A 152 -1.73 4.75 4.28
C ALA A 152 -1.02 4.01 5.42
N GLU A 153 -1.03 4.58 6.63
CA GLU A 153 -0.48 3.94 7.82
C GLU A 153 -1.36 2.77 8.27
N ILE A 154 -2.68 2.94 8.23
CA ILE A 154 -3.66 1.87 8.54
C ILE A 154 -3.47 0.69 7.58
N GLN A 155 -3.33 0.96 6.27
CA GLN A 155 -3.10 -0.07 5.26
C GLN A 155 -1.75 -0.79 5.43
N LYS A 156 -0.68 -0.10 5.85
CA LYS A 156 0.62 -0.74 6.18
C LYS A 156 0.55 -1.65 7.40
N SER A 157 -0.33 -1.36 8.36
CA SER A 157 -0.50 -2.15 9.58
C SER A 157 -1.29 -3.44 9.39
N GLY A 158 -1.88 -3.67 8.21
CA GLY A 158 -2.68 -4.86 7.93
C GLY A 158 -4.04 -4.90 8.64
N LYS A 159 -4.42 -3.85 9.37
CA LYS A 159 -5.76 -3.70 9.93
C LYS A 159 -6.69 -3.13 8.86
N THR A 160 -7.82 -3.79 8.62
CA THR A 160 -8.85 -3.29 7.72
C THR A 160 -9.50 -2.07 8.36
N ILE A 161 -9.92 -1.08 7.57
CA ILE A 161 -10.71 0.08 8.04
C ILE A 161 -11.92 -0.37 8.88
N GLN A 162 -12.45 -1.56 8.59
CA GLN A 162 -13.56 -2.17 9.34
C GLN A 162 -13.17 -2.59 10.75
N ASP A 163 -11.96 -3.11 10.99
CA ASP A 163 -11.56 -3.57 12.33
C ASP A 163 -11.30 -2.38 13.24
N ALA A 164 -10.59 -1.35 12.76
CA ALA A 164 -10.33 -0.14 13.55
C ALA A 164 -11.60 0.66 13.84
N LYS A 165 -12.55 0.68 12.90
CA LYS A 165 -13.85 1.33 13.09
C LYS A 165 -14.75 0.54 14.03
N MET A 166 -14.68 -0.79 14.00
CA MET A 166 -15.42 -1.65 14.91
C MET A 166 -14.82 -1.65 16.32
N GLU A 167 -13.49 -1.53 16.46
CA GLU A 167 -12.81 -1.34 17.76
C GLU A 167 -13.22 0.02 18.35
N ALA A 168 -13.18 1.11 17.57
CA ALA A 168 -13.57 2.44 18.02
C ALA A 168 -15.08 2.58 18.29
N GLU A 169 -15.95 1.94 17.50
CA GLU A 169 -17.39 1.89 17.77
C GLU A 169 -17.68 1.04 19.02
N ALA A 170 -16.99 -0.08 19.23
CA ALA A 170 -17.14 -0.89 20.43
C ALA A 170 -16.64 -0.18 21.70
N GLU A 171 -15.55 0.59 21.61
CA GLU A 171 -15.04 1.42 22.72
C GLU A 171 -16.01 2.56 23.04
N ALA A 172 -16.54 3.24 22.03
CA ALA A 172 -17.54 4.28 22.21
C ALA A 172 -18.86 3.73 22.79
N GLU A 173 -19.28 2.53 22.37
CA GLU A 173 -20.49 1.88 22.87
C GLU A 173 -20.31 1.36 24.31
N PHE A 174 -19.10 0.94 24.69
CA PHE A 174 -18.73 0.59 26.06
C PHE A 174 -18.71 1.82 26.98
N ASP A 175 -18.08 2.92 26.56
CA ASP A 175 -18.06 4.19 27.30
C ASP A 175 -19.47 4.75 27.51
N ILE A 176 -20.33 4.68 26.48
CA ILE A 176 -21.73 5.10 26.59
C ILE A 176 -22.49 4.20 27.58
N ALA A 177 -22.26 2.89 27.56
CA ALA A 177 -22.90 1.96 28.48
C ALA A 177 -22.46 2.18 29.94
N GLU A 178 -21.17 2.43 30.18
CA GLU A 178 -20.63 2.72 31.52
C GLU A 178 -21.19 4.06 32.05
N LEU A 179 -21.32 5.07 31.18
CA LEU A 179 -21.93 6.35 31.52
C LEU A 179 -23.43 6.24 31.84
N PHE A 180 -24.17 5.36 31.14
CA PHE A 180 -25.59 5.12 31.42
C PHE A 180 -25.81 4.31 32.72
N ASP A 181 -24.89 3.43 33.09
CA ASP A 181 -24.94 2.70 34.36
C ASP A 181 -24.61 3.62 35.55
N ASP A 182 -23.65 4.54 35.38
CA ASP A 182 -23.30 5.55 36.39
C ASP A 182 -24.45 6.57 36.59
N VAL A 183 -25.06 7.07 35.50
CA VAL A 183 -26.25 7.95 35.57
C VAL A 183 -27.49 7.20 36.07
N GLY A 184 -27.66 5.93 35.71
CA GLY A 184 -28.75 5.08 36.18
C GLY A 184 -28.64 4.74 37.67
N SER A 185 -27.42 4.66 38.20
CA SER A 185 -27.18 4.53 39.64
C SER A 185 -27.40 5.84 40.40
N ALA A 186 -27.02 6.99 39.81
CA ALA A 186 -27.28 8.30 40.38
C ALA A 186 -28.78 8.66 40.43
N ALA A 187 -29.57 8.28 39.42
CA ALA A 187 -31.01 8.52 39.38
C ALA A 187 -31.82 7.64 40.37
N ARG A 188 -31.21 6.57 40.92
CA ARG A 188 -31.83 5.73 41.96
C ARG A 188 -31.60 6.26 43.38
N ILE A 189 -30.68 7.21 43.58
CA ILE A 189 -30.37 7.75 44.91
C ILE A 189 -31.35 8.86 45.33
N ASP A 190 -32.00 9.55 44.38
CA ASP A 190 -32.91 10.66 44.69
C ASP A 190 -34.36 10.25 45.04
N ASN A 191 -34.70 8.94 44.99
CA ASN A 191 -36.07 8.48 45.31
C ASN A 191 -36.21 7.75 46.66
N ASP A 192 -35.16 7.70 47.48
CA ASP A 192 -35.15 7.05 48.81
C ASP A 192 -35.15 8.08 49.97
N LEU A 193 -35.68 9.28 49.75
CA LEU A 193 -35.84 10.34 50.75
C LEU A 193 -37.32 10.67 51.02
N ASP A 194 -38.19 9.68 51.17
CA ASP A 194 -39.41 9.88 51.98
C ASP A 194 -40.02 8.55 52.44
N GLN A 195 -39.63 8.11 53.65
CA GLN A 195 -40.48 7.34 54.57
C GLN A 195 -39.74 7.08 55.88
N SER A 196 -39.93 7.97 56.85
CA SER A 196 -39.82 7.63 58.28
C SER A 196 -41.22 7.67 58.89
N GLU A 197 -41.71 6.46 59.17
CA GLU A 197 -42.56 6.05 60.31
C GLU A 197 -43.70 6.99 60.75
N ASP A 198 -44.95 6.56 60.52
CA ASP A 198 -46.02 6.65 61.53
C ASP A 198 -47.03 5.50 61.31
N ASP A 199 -47.24 4.72 62.38
CA ASP A 199 -48.12 3.54 62.48
C ASP A 199 -49.60 3.82 62.12
N PRO A 200 -50.37 2.82 61.62
CA PRO A 200 -51.82 2.86 61.74
C PRO A 200 -52.33 1.92 62.85
N VAL A 201 -53.02 2.54 63.81
CA VAL A 201 -53.86 1.92 64.83
C VAL A 201 -55.11 1.28 64.18
N ASP A 202 -55.45 0.12 64.73
CA ASP A 202 -56.62 -0.76 64.54
C ASP A 202 -58.00 -0.04 64.55
N GLU A 203 -58.93 -0.43 63.65
CA GLU A 203 -60.33 -0.82 63.96
C GLU A 203 -61.24 -1.01 62.71
N LYS A 204 -61.73 -2.25 62.57
CA LYS A 204 -63.11 -2.73 62.27
C LYS A 204 -63.86 -2.45 60.95
N GLU A 205 -64.42 -3.57 60.44
CA GLU A 205 -65.75 -3.82 59.80
C GLU A 205 -66.20 -2.87 58.67
N ASP A 206 -66.70 -3.30 57.51
CA ASP A 206 -67.71 -4.32 57.23
C ASP A 206 -67.83 -4.54 55.69
N GLY A 207 -68.45 -5.65 55.27
CA GLY A 207 -69.42 -5.59 54.19
C GLY A 207 -68.95 -5.79 52.74
N SER A 208 -68.99 -7.04 52.30
CA SER A 208 -69.26 -7.43 50.92
C SER A 208 -70.54 -6.78 50.35
N GLU A 209 -70.56 -6.34 49.08
CA GLU A 209 -71.53 -6.77 48.04
C GLU A 209 -71.44 -6.00 46.70
N LYS A 210 -71.24 -6.78 45.63
CA LYS A 210 -71.97 -6.86 44.35
C LYS A 210 -72.37 -5.60 43.55
N SER A 211 -72.03 -5.73 42.26
CA SER A 211 -72.92 -5.63 41.09
C SER A 211 -73.31 -4.23 40.59
N SER A 212 -72.75 -3.95 39.42
CA SER A 212 -73.38 -3.20 38.33
C SER A 212 -74.89 -3.45 38.21
N LEU A 213 -75.69 -2.39 38.07
CA LEU A 213 -76.92 -2.41 37.29
C LEU A 213 -77.18 -1.04 36.65
N GLN A 214 -77.46 -1.08 35.35
CA GLN A 214 -77.79 0.04 34.47
C GLN A 214 -79.19 0.64 34.72
N SER A 215 -79.40 1.77 34.04
CA SER A 215 -80.65 2.43 33.67
C SER A 215 -81.10 3.52 34.65
N GLY A 216 -81.59 4.67 34.21
CA GLY A 216 -81.98 5.14 32.89
C GLY A 216 -82.92 6.34 33.08
N LYS A 217 -83.10 7.16 32.04
CA LYS A 217 -84.29 7.99 31.75
C LYS A 217 -84.00 8.69 30.42
N LYS A 218 -84.69 8.28 29.35
CA LYS A 218 -85.97 8.82 28.87
C LYS A 218 -85.76 10.17 28.19
#